data_AF-A0A7J9W620-F1
#
_entry.id   AF-A0A7J9W620-F1
#
_cell.length_a   1.000
_cell.length_b   1.000
_cell.length_c   1.000
_cell.angle_alpha   90.00
_cell.angle_beta   90.00
_cell.angle_gamma   90.00
#
_symmetry.space_group_name_H-M   'P 1'
#
loop_
_entity.id
_entity.type
_entity.pdbx_description
1 polymer ?
#
loop_
_entity_poly.entity_id
_entity_poly.type
_entity_poly.pdbx_seq_one_letter_code
_entity_poly.pdbx_strand_id
1 'polypeptide(L)'
;MVDALVVAGPRGDDARAVLRDRRVLRVPSIFGAEAVSAVRSLHARGEISVGRTRAALAGIRTVQTVQYAFEPLLDRVWELRHNLTVYDGWYVALAETLGTSLVTADVRLAEAPGPRCAVIDVAAFANSSAPQQHTADDVGDSS
;
A
#
# COMPACT_ATOMS: atom_id res chain seq x y z
N MET A 1 6.12 -11.31 -2.87
CA MET A 1 6.47 -10.08 -3.61
C MET A 1 5.35 -9.13 -3.30
N VAL A 2 5.59 -8.26 -2.32
CA VAL A 2 4.54 -7.57 -1.60
C VAL A 2 4.38 -6.19 -2.20
N ASP A 3 3.16 -5.90 -2.64
CA ASP A 3 2.74 -4.54 -3.02
C ASP A 3 2.26 -3.89 -1.71
N ALA A 4 3.22 -3.49 -0.87
CA ALA A 4 2.98 -2.86 0.42
C ALA A 4 3.23 -1.35 0.31
N LEU A 5 2.33 -0.59 0.90
CA LEU A 5 2.25 0.86 0.83
C LEU A 5 2.02 1.40 2.25
N VAL A 6 2.95 2.18 2.79
CA VAL A 6 2.68 2.89 4.05
C VAL A 6 1.95 4.19 3.72
N VAL A 7 0.67 4.24 4.08
CA VAL A 7 -0.20 5.40 3.83
C VAL A 7 -0.22 6.26 5.09
N ALA A 8 0.50 7.37 5.08
CA ALA A 8 0.48 8.33 6.18
C ALA A 8 -0.49 9.48 5.89
N GLY A 9 -1.64 9.46 6.58
CA GLY A 9 -2.68 10.48 6.57
C GLY A 9 -3.99 9.96 7.16
N PRO A 10 -4.94 10.83 7.57
CA PRO A 10 -6.30 10.41 7.89
C PRO A 10 -6.92 9.64 6.70
N ARG A 11 -7.71 8.63 7.04
CA ARG A 11 -8.30 7.54 6.21
C ARG A 11 -8.85 7.99 4.84
N GLY A 12 -8.81 7.08 3.84
CA GLY A 12 -9.24 7.24 2.43
C GLY A 12 -8.02 7.38 1.49
N ASP A 13 -7.82 6.80 0.31
CA ASP A 13 -8.67 6.11 -0.69
C ASP A 13 -7.85 5.05 -1.48
N ASP A 14 -8.43 4.00 -2.07
CA ASP A 14 -7.87 2.85 -2.88
C ASP A 14 -6.38 2.89 -3.28
N ALA A 15 -5.56 1.82 -3.36
CA ALA A 15 -4.14 1.97 -3.81
C ALA A 15 -3.93 2.70 -5.16
N ARG A 16 -4.87 2.64 -6.11
CA ARG A 16 -4.85 3.44 -7.35
C ARG A 16 -5.44 4.86 -7.21
N ALA A 17 -6.22 5.11 -6.16
CA ALA A 17 -6.70 6.41 -5.71
C ALA A 17 -5.71 7.10 -4.75
N VAL A 18 -5.07 6.37 -3.80
CA VAL A 18 -3.89 6.79 -3.00
C VAL A 18 -2.84 7.43 -3.90
N LEU A 19 -2.56 6.81 -5.06
CA LEU A 19 -1.55 7.31 -6.00
C LEU A 19 -2.00 8.54 -6.81
N ARG A 20 -3.31 8.79 -6.93
CA ARG A 20 -3.85 9.93 -7.71
C ARG A 20 -4.00 11.19 -6.89
N ASP A 21 -4.38 11.07 -5.63
CA ASP A 21 -4.69 12.22 -4.78
C ASP A 21 -3.45 12.69 -4.00
N ARG A 22 -2.48 13.29 -4.70
CA ARG A 22 -1.27 13.99 -4.17
C ARG A 22 -0.74 13.53 -2.79
N ARG A 23 -0.70 12.23 -2.51
CA ARG A 23 -0.15 11.67 -1.26
C ARG A 23 1.26 11.21 -1.52
N VAL A 24 2.20 11.77 -0.76
CA VAL A 24 3.59 11.32 -0.74
C VAL A 24 3.64 9.99 0.02
N LEU A 25 4.07 8.93 -0.67
CA LEU A 25 4.19 7.61 -0.06
C LEU A 25 5.40 7.57 0.86
N ARG A 26 5.23 6.98 2.05
CA ARG A 26 6.38 6.68 2.92
C ARG A 26 6.73 5.22 2.68
N VAL A 27 7.96 4.93 2.30
CA VAL A 27 8.31 3.56 1.85
C VAL A 27 9.72 3.19 2.30
N PRO A 28 10.02 1.90 2.48
CA PRO A 28 11.38 1.38 2.47
C PRO A 28 12.16 1.83 1.23
N SER A 29 13.46 2.08 1.37
CA SER A 29 14.32 2.46 0.24
C SER A 29 14.40 1.39 -0.85
N ILE A 30 14.04 0.14 -0.56
CA ILE A 30 13.97 -0.95 -1.54
C ILE A 30 12.72 -0.91 -2.44
N PHE A 31 11.70 -0.11 -2.11
CA PHE A 31 10.40 -0.08 -2.80
C PHE A 31 10.51 0.01 -4.32
N GLY A 32 11.38 0.88 -4.84
CA GLY A 32 11.54 1.05 -6.29
C GLY A 32 12.01 -0.24 -6.98
N ALA A 33 12.91 -1.00 -6.35
CA ALA A 33 13.40 -2.26 -6.87
C ALA A 33 12.30 -3.34 -6.84
N GLU A 34 11.51 -3.39 -5.78
CA GLU A 34 10.38 -4.32 -5.66
C GLU A 34 9.30 -4.04 -6.71
N ALA A 35 8.94 -2.76 -6.88
CA ALA A 35 7.95 -2.34 -7.87
C ALA A 35 8.38 -2.73 -9.31
N VAL A 36 9.66 -2.51 -9.66
CA VAL A 36 10.19 -2.91 -10.97
C VAL A 36 10.25 -4.43 -11.11
N SER A 37 10.62 -5.16 -10.05
CA SER A 37 10.64 -6.62 -10.04
C SER A 37 9.24 -7.22 -10.26
N ALA A 38 8.22 -6.61 -9.68
CA ALA A 38 6.81 -6.98 -9.89
C ALA A 38 6.39 -6.77 -11.34
N VAL A 39 6.66 -5.59 -11.91
CA VAL A 39 6.37 -5.30 -13.33
C VAL A 39 7.08 -6.28 -14.26
N ARG A 40 8.36 -6.57 -13.99
CA ARG A 40 9.14 -7.56 -14.77
C ARG A 40 8.48 -8.93 -14.72
N SER A 41 8.07 -9.38 -13.53
CA SER A 41 7.46 -10.70 -13.35
C SER A 41 6.13 -10.82 -14.09
N LEU A 42 5.26 -9.81 -13.99
CA LEU A 42 3.99 -9.76 -14.74
C LEU A 42 4.21 -9.81 -16.25
N HIS A 43 5.21 -9.07 -16.74
CA HIS A 43 5.54 -9.06 -18.16
C HIS A 43 6.08 -10.42 -18.63
N ALA A 44 6.99 -11.02 -17.87
CA ALA A 44 7.58 -12.31 -18.18
C ALA A 44 6.53 -13.45 -18.20
N ARG A 45 5.47 -13.34 -17.40
CA ARG A 45 4.34 -14.27 -17.38
C ARG A 45 3.27 -13.97 -18.44
N GLY A 46 3.43 -12.91 -19.24
CA GLY A 46 2.47 -12.52 -20.27
C GLY A 46 1.18 -11.86 -19.74
N GLU A 47 1.14 -11.48 -18.47
CA GLU A 47 -0.06 -10.94 -17.81
C GLU A 47 -0.29 -9.46 -18.14
N ILE A 48 0.76 -8.76 -18.61
CA ILE A 48 0.68 -7.36 -19.06
C ILE A 48 1.34 -7.18 -20.43
N SER A 49 0.69 -6.37 -21.27
CA SER A 49 1.23 -5.99 -22.57
C SER A 49 2.44 -5.07 -22.42
N VAL A 50 3.27 -4.99 -23.47
CA VAL A 50 4.40 -4.05 -23.53
C VAL A 50 3.96 -2.61 -23.25
N GLY A 51 2.80 -2.20 -23.77
CA GLY A 51 2.22 -0.88 -23.49
C GLY A 51 1.92 -0.67 -22.01
N ARG A 52 1.31 -1.66 -21.34
CA ARG A 52 1.04 -1.63 -19.90
C ARG A 52 2.32 -1.66 -19.07
N THR A 53 3.34 -2.42 -19.48
CA THR A 53 4.67 -2.42 -18.86
C THR A 53 5.29 -1.02 -18.90
N ARG A 54 5.28 -0.35 -20.05
CA ARG A 54 5.82 1.01 -20.18
C ARG A 54 5.05 2.01 -19.31
N ALA A 55 3.73 1.92 -19.29
CA ALA A 55 2.89 2.78 -18.45
C ALA A 55 3.17 2.57 -16.94
N ALA A 56 3.34 1.32 -16.49
CA ALA A 56 3.67 1.02 -15.11
C ALA A 56 5.04 1.58 -14.71
N LEU A 57 6.07 1.39 -15.55
CA LEU A 57 7.40 1.96 -15.31
C LEU A 57 7.39 3.49 -15.29
N ALA A 58 6.59 4.14 -16.13
CA ALA A 58 6.41 5.58 -16.09
C ALA A 58 5.76 6.02 -14.77
N GLY A 59 4.71 5.31 -14.31
CA GLY A 59 4.07 5.56 -13.02
C GLY A 59 5.03 5.46 -11.83
N ILE A 60 5.90 4.44 -11.80
CA ILE A 60 6.93 4.26 -10.77
C ILE A 60 7.91 5.44 -10.74
N ARG A 61 8.24 6.06 -11.89
CA ARG A 61 9.15 7.22 -11.94
C ARG A 61 8.52 8.50 -11.43
N THR A 62 7.20 8.64 -11.58
CA THR A 62 6.48 9.87 -11.23
C THR A 62 5.89 9.86 -9.83
N VAL A 63 5.87 8.71 -9.16
CA VAL A 63 5.33 8.59 -7.81
C VAL A 63 6.18 9.36 -6.81
N GLN A 64 5.54 10.18 -5.98
CA GLN A 64 6.22 10.92 -4.92
C GLN A 64 6.42 10.00 -3.72
N THR A 65 7.69 9.82 -3.31
CA THR A 65 8.04 8.97 -2.17
C THR A 65 8.97 9.68 -1.20
N VAL A 66 8.82 9.38 0.08
CA VAL A 66 9.82 9.59 1.13
C VAL A 66 10.36 8.22 1.49
N GLN A 67 11.64 8.02 1.24
CA GLN A 67 12.31 6.73 1.45
C GLN A 67 12.94 6.68 2.83
N TYR A 68 12.75 5.55 3.51
CA TYR A 68 13.30 5.28 4.83
C TYR A 68 14.35 4.17 4.73
N ALA A 69 15.48 4.37 5.38
CA ALA A 69 16.58 3.41 5.45
C ALA A 69 16.21 2.20 6.33
N PHE A 70 16.94 1.10 6.18
CA PHE A 70 16.65 -0.15 6.88
C PHE A 70 17.19 -0.12 8.32
N GLU A 71 18.38 0.43 8.48
CA GLU A 71 19.20 0.37 9.69
C GLU A 71 18.46 0.87 10.94
N PRO A 72 17.70 1.98 10.92
CA PRO A 72 16.97 2.45 12.10
C PRO A 72 15.82 1.52 12.53
N LEU A 73 15.38 0.60 11.66
CA LEU A 73 14.24 -0.28 11.86
C LEU A 73 14.66 -1.73 12.13
N LEU A 74 15.96 -2.04 12.03
CA LEU A 74 16.52 -3.38 12.05
C LEU A 74 16.05 -4.20 13.25
N ASP A 75 16.15 -3.65 14.47
CA ASP A 75 15.77 -4.35 15.70
C ASP A 75 14.31 -4.79 15.65
N ARG A 76 13.43 -3.90 15.20
CA ARG A 76 12.01 -4.21 15.10
C ARG A 76 11.72 -5.23 14.00
N VAL A 77 12.42 -5.14 12.87
CA VAL A 77 12.32 -6.16 11.82
C VAL A 77 12.76 -7.52 12.35
N TRP A 78 13.82 -7.57 13.16
CA TRP A 78 14.31 -8.81 13.76
C TRP A 78 13.32 -9.43 14.75
N GLU A 79 12.61 -8.62 15.53
CA GLU A 79 11.54 -9.11 16.42
C GLU A 79 10.41 -9.81 15.63
N LEU A 80 10.11 -9.35 14.42
CA LEU A 80 9.03 -9.87 13.57
C LEU A 80 9.39 -11.15 12.79
N ARG A 81 10.66 -11.57 12.80
CA ARG A 81 11.23 -12.62 11.95
C ARG A 81 10.54 -13.99 11.99
N HIS A 82 9.80 -14.29 13.06
CA HIS A 82 9.11 -15.57 13.18
C HIS A 82 7.85 -15.66 12.32
N ASN A 83 7.26 -14.51 11.97
CA ASN A 83 6.00 -14.44 11.26
C ASN A 83 6.12 -13.75 9.90
N LEU A 84 7.12 -12.87 9.75
CA LEU A 84 7.30 -12.02 8.59
C LEU A 84 8.66 -12.23 7.94
N THR A 85 8.72 -12.10 6.61
CA THR A 85 9.99 -11.93 5.93
C THR A 85 10.65 -10.61 6.35
N VAL A 86 11.97 -10.48 6.16
CA VAL A 86 12.69 -9.23 6.46
C VAL A 86 12.09 -8.04 5.70
N TYR A 87 11.64 -8.26 4.47
CA TYR A 87 11.04 -7.21 3.64
C TYR A 87 9.67 -6.79 4.19
N ASP A 88 8.80 -7.75 4.51
CA ASP A 88 7.47 -7.45 5.09
C ASP A 88 7.59 -6.81 6.47
N GLY A 89 8.53 -7.31 7.27
CA GLY A 89 8.87 -6.75 8.56
C GLY A 89 9.35 -5.29 8.45
N TRP A 90 10.05 -4.92 7.38
CA TRP A 90 10.50 -3.54 7.15
C TRP A 90 9.31 -2.60 6.90
N TYR A 91 8.36 -2.99 6.07
CA TYR A 91 7.12 -2.21 5.87
C TYR A 91 6.32 -2.06 7.16
N VAL A 92 6.18 -3.14 7.94
CA VAL A 92 5.49 -3.13 9.24
C VAL A 92 6.22 -2.24 10.24
N ALA A 93 7.53 -2.41 10.41
CA ALA A 93 8.33 -1.61 11.32
C ALA A 93 8.28 -0.12 10.97
N LEU A 94 8.32 0.21 9.67
CA LEU A 94 8.16 1.58 9.21
C LEU A 94 6.78 2.15 9.56
N ALA A 95 5.71 1.40 9.31
CA ALA A 95 4.35 1.82 9.65
C ALA A 95 4.18 2.04 11.17
N GLU A 96 4.73 1.15 11.98
CA GLU A 96 4.78 1.30 13.44
C GLU A 96 5.54 2.56 13.88
N THR A 97 6.74 2.79 13.36
CA THR A 97 7.57 3.97 13.69
C THR A 97 6.88 5.28 13.32
N LEU A 98 6.10 5.28 12.24
CA LEU A 98 5.35 6.45 11.78
C LEU A 98 3.98 6.60 12.43
N GLY A 99 3.57 5.67 13.30
CA GLY A 99 2.25 5.69 13.95
C GLY A 99 1.10 5.60 12.95
N THR A 100 1.26 4.84 11.86
CA THR A 100 0.31 4.82 10.75
C THR A 100 -0.08 3.41 10.35
N SER A 101 -1.03 3.29 9.42
CA SER A 101 -1.48 1.99 8.91
C SER A 101 -0.63 1.56 7.71
N LEU A 102 -0.35 0.26 7.63
CA LEU A 102 0.21 -0.36 6.45
C LEU A 102 -0.94 -0.79 5.53
N VAL A 103 -0.96 -0.32 4.28
CA VAL A 103 -1.88 -0.83 3.26
C VAL A 103 -1.12 -1.82 2.39
N THR A 104 -1.66 -3.01 2.13
CA THR A 104 -0.95 -4.03 1.35
C THR A 104 -1.92 -4.83 0.49
N ALA A 105 -1.46 -5.30 -0.68
CA ALA A 105 -2.20 -6.28 -1.47
C ALA A 105 -1.98 -7.73 -1.00
N ASP A 106 -1.09 -7.96 -0.04
CA ASP A 106 -0.85 -9.28 0.53
C ASP A 106 -1.75 -9.51 1.74
N VAL A 107 -2.85 -10.24 1.53
CA VAL A 107 -3.82 -10.58 2.59
C VAL A 107 -3.15 -11.33 3.75
N ARG A 108 -2.10 -12.12 3.49
CA ARG A 108 -1.41 -12.87 4.55
C ARG A 108 -0.67 -11.94 5.49
N LEU A 109 -0.19 -10.80 5.01
CA LEU A 109 0.46 -9.79 5.83
C LEU A 109 -0.55 -9.06 6.73
N ALA A 110 -1.80 -8.90 6.27
CA ALA A 110 -2.87 -8.32 7.07
C ALA A 110 -3.27 -9.20 8.27
N GLU A 111 -3.11 -10.52 8.14
CA GLU A 111 -3.44 -11.50 9.18
C GLU A 111 -2.24 -11.93 10.04
N ALA A 112 -1.04 -11.43 9.73
CA ALA A 112 0.17 -11.88 10.39
C ALA A 112 0.20 -11.44 11.87
N PRO A 113 0.59 -12.34 12.81
CA PRO A 113 0.77 -11.97 14.21
C PRO A 113 2.07 -11.18 14.43
N GLY A 114 2.04 -10.23 15.35
CA GLY A 114 3.21 -9.44 15.75
C GLY A 114 3.20 -7.94 15.37
N PRO A 115 2.64 -7.51 14.21
CA PRO A 115 2.46 -6.10 13.90
C PRO A 115 1.72 -5.36 15.01
N ARG A 116 2.21 -4.17 15.35
CA ARG A 116 1.57 -3.23 16.31
C ARG A 116 0.80 -2.11 15.61
N CYS A 117 0.93 -2.02 14.28
CA CYS A 117 0.14 -1.14 13.44
C CYS A 117 -1.03 -1.90 12.79
N ALA A 118 -2.07 -1.17 12.38
CA ALA A 118 -3.10 -1.75 11.52
C ALA A 118 -2.49 -2.10 10.16
N VAL A 119 -2.76 -3.31 9.68
CA VAL A 119 -2.43 -3.76 8.34
C VAL A 119 -3.73 -3.97 7.59
N ILE A 120 -3.92 -3.25 6.49
CA ILE A 120 -5.18 -3.14 5.77
C ILE A 120 -4.97 -3.70 4.36
N ASP A 121 -5.82 -4.64 3.97
CA ASP A 121 -5.89 -5.06 2.57
C ASP A 121 -6.29 -3.87 1.69
N VAL A 122 -5.56 -3.65 0.60
CA VAL A 122 -5.87 -2.65 -0.42
C VAL A 122 -7.31 -2.71 -0.91
N ALA A 123 -7.91 -3.90 -1.02
CA ALA A 123 -9.30 -4.05 -1.45
C ALA A 123 -10.28 -3.57 -0.36
N ALA A 124 -9.98 -3.87 0.90
CA ALA A 124 -10.77 -3.40 2.04
C ALA A 124 -10.65 -1.88 2.23
N PHE A 125 -9.43 -1.34 2.06
CA PHE A 125 -9.20 0.10 2.09
C PHE A 125 -10.02 0.80 1.02
N ALA A 126 -10.03 0.27 -0.20
CA ALA A 126 -10.79 0.84 -1.30
C ALA A 126 -12.30 0.91 -1.01
N ASN A 127 -12.86 -0.17 -0.49
CA ASN A 127 -14.28 -0.23 -0.14
C ASN A 127 -14.68 0.71 1.00
N SER A 128 -13.79 0.96 1.97
CA SER A 128 -14.03 1.91 3.07
C SER A 128 -13.94 3.38 2.67
N SER A 129 -13.52 3.63 1.43
CA SER A 129 -13.21 4.95 0.87
C SER A 129 -14.20 5.38 -0.22
N ALA A 130 -15.09 4.48 -0.66
CA ALA A 130 -16.16 4.83 -1.56
C ALA A 130 -17.12 5.81 -0.87
N PRO A 131 -17.47 6.95 -1.50
CA PRO A 131 -18.44 7.88 -0.92
C PRO A 131 -19.76 7.13 -0.69
N GLN A 132 -20.26 7.14 0.55
CA GLN A 132 -21.60 6.64 0.86
C GLN A 132 -22.59 7.37 -0.04
N GLN A 133 -23.21 6.65 -0.97
CA GLN A 133 -24.36 7.16 -1.70
C GLN A 133 -25.45 7.42 -0.66
N HIS A 134 -25.64 8.68 -0.30
CA HIS A 134 -26.80 9.13 0.44
C HIS A 134 -28.00 8.94 -0.48
N THR A 135 -28.66 7.79 -0.36
CA THR A 135 -30.01 7.55 -0.88
C THR A 135 -30.96 8.47 -0.10
N ALA A 136 -31.20 9.65 -0.63
CA ALA A 136 -32.38 10.42 -0.25
C ALA A 136 -33.56 9.84 -1.04
N ASP A 137 -34.16 8.78 -0.47
CA ASP A 137 -35.54 8.44 -0.75
C ASP A 137 -36.43 9.39 0.05
N ASP A 138 -37.27 10.11 -0.71
CA ASP A 138 -38.67 10.46 -0.44
C ASP A 138 -39.02 11.33 0.79
N VAL A 139 -39.50 12.55 0.52
CA VAL A 139 -40.80 13.07 1.00
C VAL A 139 -41.25 14.16 0.02
N GLY A 140 -42.32 13.90 -0.72
CA GLY A 140 -43.04 14.93 -1.46
C GLY A 140 -43.76 15.93 -0.53
N ASP A 141 -43.98 17.14 -1.01
CA ASP A 141 -45.23 17.82 -0.72
C ASP A 141 -45.59 18.79 -1.85
N SER A 142 -46.86 18.72 -2.19
CA SER A 142 -47.54 19.58 -3.14
C SER A 142 -47.82 20.93 -2.49
N SER A 143 -47.69 22.03 -3.24
CA SER A 143 -48.67 23.13 -3.35
C SER A 143 -48.11 24.27 -4.20
#